data_AF-A0A2I9CS14-F1
#
_entry.id   AF-A0A2I9CS14-F1
#
_cell.length_a   1.000
_cell.length_b   1.000
_cell.length_c   1.000
_cell.angle_alpha   90.00
_cell.angle_beta   90.00
_cell.angle_gamma   90.00
#
_symmetry.space_group_name_H-M   'P 1'
#
loop_
_entity.id
_entity.type
_entity.pdbx_description
1 polymer ?
#
loop_
_entity_poly.entity_id
_entity_poly.type
_entity_poly.pdbx_seq_one_letter_code
_entity_poly.pdbx_strand_id
1 'polypeptide(L)'
;MLLRLPRLNDRQRLRLLGIGAGLYLGLIGLVTWQALRGQPLLAPDGLTLAALAGLLGLAGLSAASILFAGSRRGRIARVGPIP
;
A
#
# COMPACT_ATOMS: atom_id res chain seq x y z
N MET A 1 0.21 -8.75 -19.05
CA MET A 1 0.54 -10.13 -18.61
C MET A 1 1.17 -10.20 -17.21
N LEU A 2 1.54 -9.09 -16.54
CA LEU A 2 2.36 -9.15 -15.32
C LEU A 2 1.66 -9.43 -13.98
N LEU A 3 0.33 -9.42 -13.83
CA LEU A 3 -0.31 -9.90 -12.58
C LEU A 3 -1.59 -10.69 -12.85
N ARG A 4 -1.45 -11.91 -13.39
CA ARG A 4 -2.41 -12.97 -13.04
C ARG A 4 -2.04 -13.44 -11.64
N LEU A 5 -2.45 -12.67 -10.62
CA LEU A 5 -2.47 -13.13 -9.23
C LEU A 5 -3.73 -13.97 -9.08
N PRO A 6 -3.68 -15.31 -9.19
CA PRO A 6 -4.88 -16.16 -9.38
C PRO A 6 -5.76 -16.27 -8.13
N ARG A 7 -5.52 -15.42 -7.11
CA ARG A 7 -6.02 -15.57 -5.74
C ARG A 7 -6.56 -14.29 -5.11
N LEU A 8 -6.57 -13.16 -5.80
CA LEU A 8 -7.15 -11.92 -5.27
C LEU A 8 -8.54 -11.69 -5.85
N ASN A 9 -9.52 -11.45 -4.97
CA ASN A 9 -10.86 -11.02 -5.39
C ASN A 9 -10.79 -9.64 -6.05
N ASP A 10 -11.70 -9.34 -6.98
CA ASP A 10 -11.73 -8.05 -7.71
C ASP A 10 -11.78 -6.84 -6.77
N ARG A 11 -12.51 -6.94 -5.66
CA ARG A 11 -12.53 -5.91 -4.61
C ARG A 11 -11.17 -5.67 -3.96
N GLN A 12 -10.39 -6.73 -3.70
CA GLN A 12 -9.04 -6.59 -3.16
C GLN A 12 -8.12 -5.94 -4.19
N ARG A 13 -8.26 -6.34 -5.46
CA ARG A 13 -7.48 -5.76 -6.56
C ARG A 13 -7.73 -4.27 -6.73
N LEU A 14 -8.99 -3.84 -6.73
CA LEU A 14 -9.36 -2.42 -6.81
C LEU A 14 -8.83 -1.62 -5.62
N ARG A 15 -8.92 -2.16 -4.39
CA ARG A 15 -8.40 -1.48 -3.20
C ARG A 15 -6.87 -1.36 -3.23
N LEU A 16 -6.16 -2.40 -3.65
CA LEU A 16 -4.71 -2.37 -3.80
C LEU A 16 -4.28 -1.39 -4.90
N LEU A 17 -5.02 -1.33 -6.00
CA LEU A 17 -4.80 -0.35 -7.04
C LEU A 17 -5.01 1.09 -6.52
N GLY A 18 -6.05 1.32 -5.73
CA GLY A 18 -6.29 2.60 -5.06
C GLY A 18 -5.15 3.01 -4.12
N ILE A 19 -4.62 2.08 -3.33
CA ILE A 19 -3.44 2.32 -2.48
C ILE A 19 -2.23 2.67 -3.34
N GLY A 20 -1.97 1.91 -4.42
CA GLY A 20 -0.87 2.19 -5.34
C GLY A 20 -0.99 3.58 -5.99
N ALA A 21 -2.19 3.96 -6.42
CA ALA A 21 -2.46 5.28 -6.97
C ALA A 21 -2.24 6.40 -5.92
N GLY A 22 -2.72 6.20 -4.68
CA GLY A 22 -2.50 7.14 -3.59
C GLY A 22 -1.03 7.29 -3.22
N LEU A 23 -0.28 6.18 -3.18
CA LEU A 23 1.17 6.19 -2.95
C LEU A 23 1.91 6.95 -4.06
N TYR A 24 1.54 6.72 -5.32
CA TYR A 24 2.13 7.41 -6.46
C TYR A 24 1.86 8.92 -6.41
N LEU A 25 0.62 9.33 -6.15
CA LEU A 25 0.28 10.75 -5.96
C LEU A 25 1.01 11.36 -4.76
N GLY A 26 1.12 10.62 -3.66
CA GLY A 26 1.88 11.05 -2.49
C GLY A 26 3.36 11.27 -2.79
N LEU A 27 3.98 10.38 -3.57
CA LEU A 27 5.37 10.53 -4.02
C LEU A 27 5.54 11.76 -4.92
N ILE A 28 4.64 11.98 -5.88
CA ILE A 28 4.66 13.17 -6.73
C ILE A 28 4.53 14.43 -5.87
N GLY A 29 3.58 14.46 -4.93
CA GLY A 29 3.39 15.59 -4.02
C GLY A 29 4.62 15.85 -3.16
N LEU A 30 5.26 14.80 -2.65
CA LEU A 30 6.45 14.89 -1.82
C LEU A 30 7.66 15.40 -2.62
N VAL A 31 7.91 14.89 -3.82
CA VAL A 31 8.95 15.40 -4.73
C VAL A 31 8.69 16.83 -5.15
N THR A 32 7.43 17.19 -5.42
CA THR A 32 7.03 18.56 -5.73
C THR A 32 7.31 19.47 -4.53
N TRP A 33 6.97 19.03 -3.32
CA TRP A 33 7.25 19.77 -2.10
C TRP A 33 8.75 19.94 -1.85
N GLN A 34 9.58 18.92 -2.12
CA GLN A 34 11.03 19.05 -2.08
C GLN A 34 11.54 20.09 -3.08
N ALA A 35 11.03 20.07 -4.31
CA ALA A 35 11.41 21.02 -5.35
C ALA A 35 11.04 22.46 -4.96
N LEU A 36 9.85 22.67 -4.38
CA LEU A 36 9.43 23.96 -3.84
C LEU A 36 10.32 24.45 -2.68
N ARG A 37 10.89 23.52 -1.89
CA ARG A 37 11.88 23.84 -0.86
C ARG A 37 13.31 23.98 -1.39
N GLY A 38 13.54 23.82 -2.70
CA GLY A 38 14.86 23.88 -3.32
C GLY A 38 15.80 22.75 -2.90
N GLN A 39 15.26 21.62 -2.43
CA GLN A 39 16.07 20.50 -1.93
C GLN A 39 16.50 19.56 -3.07
N PRO A 40 17.75 19.06 -3.04
CA PRO A 40 18.22 18.06 -4.00
C PRO A 40 17.54 16.70 -3.78
N LEU A 41 17.21 16.01 -4.86
CA LEU A 41 16.56 14.69 -4.83
C LEU A 41 17.48 13.58 -4.29
N LEU A 42 18.78 13.69 -4.56
CA LEU A 42 19.80 12.68 -4.21
C LEU A 42 20.37 12.87 -2.80
N ALA A 43 20.11 14.03 -2.17
CA ALA A 43 20.50 14.32 -0.79
C ALA A 43 19.29 14.94 -0.04
N PRO A 44 18.21 14.17 0.15
CA PRO A 44 17.00 14.65 0.78
C PRO A 44 17.22 14.96 2.26
N ASP A 45 16.56 16.01 2.75
CA ASP A 45 16.56 16.39 4.16
C ASP A 45 15.77 15.40 5.04
N GLY A 46 16.06 15.38 6.34
CA GLY A 46 15.47 14.45 7.32
C GLY A 46 13.93 14.50 7.37
N LEU A 47 13.33 15.68 7.17
CA LEU A 47 11.87 15.80 7.15
C LEU A 47 11.27 15.07 5.95
N THR A 48 11.91 15.17 4.78
CA THR A 48 11.49 14.43 3.58
C THR A 48 11.57 12.93 3.82
N LEU A 49 12.64 12.45 4.44
CA LEU A 49 12.80 11.03 4.77
C LEU A 49 11.69 10.55 5.73
N ALA A 50 11.35 11.34 6.75
CA ALA A 50 10.26 11.02 7.67
C ALA A 50 8.90 10.96 6.95
N ALA A 51 8.63 11.92 6.05
CA ALA A 51 7.40 11.94 5.25
C ALA A 51 7.31 10.73 4.30
N LEU A 52 8.42 10.37 3.65
CA LEU A 52 8.51 9.20 2.78
C LEU A 52 8.28 7.90 3.57
N ALA A 53 8.92 7.76 4.74
CA ALA A 53 8.73 6.61 5.62
C ALA A 53 7.28 6.48 6.09
N GLY A 54 6.64 7.59 6.48
CA GLY A 54 5.23 7.63 6.85
C GLY A 54 4.31 7.21 5.70
N LEU A 55 4.56 7.72 4.49
CA LEU A 55 3.80 7.39 3.29
C LEU A 55 3.90 5.88 2.96
N LEU A 56 5.11 5.33 2.96
CA LEU A 56 5.36 3.90 2.72
C LEU A 56 4.77 3.02 3.83
N GLY A 57 4.90 3.44 5.09
CA GLY A 57 4.33 2.74 6.24
C GLY A 57 2.81 2.65 6.15
N LEU A 58 2.13 3.76 5.85
CA LEU A 58 0.68 3.79 5.71
C LEU A 58 0.20 2.92 4.54
N ALA A 59 0.85 3.02 3.38
CA ALA A 59 0.53 2.21 2.21
C ALA A 59 0.74 0.72 2.48
N GLY A 60 1.87 0.36 3.10
CA GLY A 60 2.22 -1.01 3.47
C GLY A 60 1.24 -1.61 4.47
N LEU A 61 0.90 -0.90 5.54
CA LEU A 61 -0.10 -1.33 6.53
C LEU A 61 -1.48 -1.52 5.90
N SER A 62 -1.88 -0.58 5.03
CA SER A 62 -3.15 -0.66 4.31
C SER A 62 -3.21 -1.90 3.40
N ALA A 63 -2.16 -2.14 2.62
CA ALA A 63 -2.07 -3.32 1.75
C ALA A 63 -2.06 -4.62 2.57
N ALA A 64 -1.27 -4.68 3.64
CA ALA A 64 -1.23 -5.80 4.57
C ALA A 64 -2.63 -6.10 5.14
N SER A 65 -3.37 -5.08 5.57
CA SER A 65 -4.73 -5.25 6.10
C SER A 65 -5.67 -5.94 5.11
N ILE A 66 -5.61 -5.58 3.82
CA ILE A 66 -6.45 -6.15 2.75
C ILE A 66 -6.09 -7.60 2.48
N LEU A 67 -4.79 -7.92 2.49
CA LEU A 67 -4.28 -9.27 2.22
C LEU A 67 -4.56 -10.21 3.40
N PHE A 68 -4.27 -9.78 4.64
CA PHE A 68 -4.42 -10.62 5.82
C PHE A 68 -5.86 -10.75 6.33
N ALA A 69 -6.74 -9.77 6.08
CA ALA A 69 -8.16 -9.88 6.43
C ALA A 69 -8.90 -10.95 5.61
N GLY A 70 -8.50 -11.18 4.35
CA GLY A 70 -9.07 -12.23 3.51
C GLY A 70 -8.78 -13.65 4.01
N SER A 71 -7.58 -13.87 4.56
CA SER A 71 -7.12 -15.18 5.03
C SER A 71 -7.81 -15.66 6.31
N ARG A 72 -8.33 -14.75 7.15
CA ARG A 72 -9.05 -15.14 8.38
C ARG A 72 -10.43 -15.73 8.09
N ARG A 73 -11.15 -15.18 7.09
CA ARG A 73 -12.52 -15.62 6.73
C ARG A 73 -12.56 -17.02 6.12
N GLY A 74 -11.57 -17.38 5.30
CA GLY A 74 -11.48 -18.72 4.69
C GLY A 74 -11.10 -19.84 5.67
N ARG A 75 -10.51 -19.50 6.83
CA ARG A 75 -10.12 -20.48 7.86
C ARG A 75 -11.31 -20.92 8.72
N ILE A 76 -12.20 -19.98 9.06
CA ILE A 76 -13.40 -20.24 9.87
C ILE A 76 -14.41 -21.09 9.08
N ALA A 77 -14.57 -20.84 7.78
CA ALA A 77 -15.45 -21.63 6.92
C ALA A 77 -14.96 -23.07 6.68
N ARG A 78 -13.69 -23.38 6.96
CA ARG A 78 -13.11 -24.72 6.79
C ARG A 78 -13.21 -25.59 8.05
N VAL A 79 -13.54 -24.98 9.20
CA VAL A 79 -13.95 -25.71 10.42
C VAL A 79 -15.47 -25.84 10.35
N GLY A 80 -15.95 -26.76 9.50
CA GLY A 80 -17.35 -27.14 9.48
C GLY A 80 -17.73 -27.92 10.75
N PRO A 81 -19.03 -27.98 11.11
CA PRO A 81 -19.48 -28.66 12.31
C PRO A 81 -19.02 -30.12 12.29
N ILE A 82 -18.38 -30.53 13.38
CA ILE A 82 -18.06 -31.93 13.66
C ILE A 82 -19.42 -32.62 13.92
N PRO A 83 -19.73 -33.75 13.25
CA PRO A 83 -21.00 -34.44 13.44
C PRO A 83 -21.21 -34.92 14.87
#